data_AF-A0A2W5PZL5-F1
#
_entry.id   AF-A0A2W5PZL5-F1
#
_cell.length_a   1.000
_cell.length_b   1.000
_cell.length_c   1.000
_cell.angle_alpha   90.00
_cell.angle_beta   90.00
_cell.angle_gamma   90.00
#
_symmetry.space_group_name_H-M   'P 1'
#
loop_
_entity.id
_entity.type
_entity.pdbx_description
1 polymer ?
#
loop_
_entity_poly.entity_id
_entity_poly.type
_entity_poly.pdbx_seq_one_letter_code
_entity_poly.pdbx_strand_id
1 'polypeptide(L)'
;MTQRRTLLLGAPALLALTACSTMTPTSYPPIVFVHGNGDSAALWQTTVWRFESNGWPRERLFAFDQPMPLARDDDTVAQPGRSSTAESMAFLAERVDAVLRQTGATQVVLIGNSRGGNTIRNYVQNGGGAAKVSHVVLGGNPAHGIWNIPGYLEQNEFSARSSFLTQLNAPKGANGDEVTPGVRWLTLRSDNNDKYAQPDGVWIGRPGTPTGIGFDGPALRGARNVVLPRVDHRETSFSPAAFAATWEFLTGSAPRSMAIAAESSVRLDGRLTGLGLVSTDPASGNFASNQPLVGAQLAVYAVDPATGARIGAPAWRKTIGPDGRWGPFAADPRLFYEFEITAPGYATTHVYRSPFPRSSEIVNLRPERLLPADRDAKAIVVFTRPRGYFDAQRDTMRLDGQAQLPGVPPRGSGVASARLKVGTDAQRSVVGEFNGERIAGLTWPAAQGHLSVLELSY
;
A
#
# COMPACT_ATOMS: atom_id res chain seq x y z
N MET A 1 -27.95 62.51 67.48
CA MET A 1 -26.72 62.46 66.64
C MET A 1 -26.84 61.23 65.74
N THR A 2 -27.51 61.35 64.59
CA THR A 2 -26.90 61.50 63.24
C THR A 2 -25.96 60.35 62.86
N GLN A 3 -26.44 59.39 62.05
CA GLN A 3 -26.05 59.29 60.63
C GLN A 3 -26.77 58.13 59.92
N ARG A 4 -27.40 58.46 58.79
CA ARG A 4 -27.86 57.55 57.74
C ARG A 4 -26.66 56.83 57.12
N ARG A 5 -26.78 55.52 56.88
CA ARG A 5 -26.09 54.85 55.76
C ARG A 5 -27.01 53.84 55.07
N THR A 6 -27.28 54.18 53.83
CA THR A 6 -28.04 53.48 52.79
C THR A 6 -27.39 52.12 52.49
N LEU A 7 -28.14 51.02 52.60
CA LEU A 7 -27.75 49.72 52.05
C LEU A 7 -28.24 49.65 50.60
N LEU A 8 -27.31 49.58 49.66
CA LEU A 8 -27.56 49.22 48.26
C LEU A 8 -27.87 47.72 48.17
N LEU A 9 -29.01 47.39 47.58
CA LEU A 9 -29.33 46.05 47.08
C LEU A 9 -28.47 45.77 45.83
N GLY A 10 -27.49 44.87 45.96
CA GLY A 10 -26.77 44.28 44.83
C GLY A 10 -27.42 42.96 44.42
N ALA A 11 -27.92 42.89 43.19
CA ALA A 11 -28.38 41.66 42.55
C ALA A 11 -27.17 40.86 42.01
N PRO A 12 -27.09 39.53 42.18
CA PRO A 12 -26.14 38.72 41.44
C PRO A 12 -26.75 38.31 40.10
N ALA A 13 -26.20 38.86 39.00
CA ALA A 13 -26.45 38.35 37.67
C ALA A 13 -25.70 37.02 37.48
N LEU A 14 -26.43 35.90 37.46
CA LEU A 14 -25.89 34.62 37.02
C LEU A 14 -25.65 34.67 35.50
N LEU A 15 -24.38 34.80 35.11
CA LEU A 15 -23.92 34.49 33.76
C LEU A 15 -23.83 32.97 33.61
N ALA A 16 -24.91 32.34 33.15
CA ALA A 16 -24.86 30.99 32.62
C ALA A 16 -24.17 31.03 31.25
N LEU A 17 -22.87 30.77 31.22
CA LEU A 17 -22.13 30.45 30.00
C LEU A 17 -22.56 29.04 29.56
N THR A 18 -23.67 28.96 28.84
CA THR A 18 -23.99 27.81 27.99
C THR A 18 -22.98 27.78 26.85
N ALA A 19 -21.85 27.12 27.07
CA ALA A 19 -21.02 26.65 25.99
C ALA A 19 -21.81 25.54 25.25
N CYS A 20 -22.64 25.94 24.30
CA CYS A 20 -23.03 25.06 23.20
C CYS A 20 -21.78 24.84 22.35
N SER A 21 -20.88 23.98 22.82
CA SER A 21 -19.98 23.29 21.93
C SER A 21 -20.87 22.47 21.00
N THR A 22 -21.14 23.00 19.81
CA THR A 22 -21.54 22.17 18.69
C THR A 22 -20.40 21.19 18.46
N MET A 23 -20.44 20.04 19.13
CA MET A 23 -19.75 18.84 18.66
C MET A 23 -20.37 18.59 17.30
N THR A 24 -19.77 19.13 16.23
CA THR A 24 -19.97 18.59 14.90
C THR A 24 -19.57 17.13 15.03
N PRO A 25 -20.49 16.17 14.90
CA PRO A 25 -20.07 14.80 14.72
C PRO A 25 -19.47 14.80 13.32
N THR A 26 -18.19 15.08 13.18
CA THR A 26 -17.44 14.66 12.00
C THR A 26 -17.34 13.14 12.14
N SER A 27 -18.43 12.43 11.84
CA SER A 27 -18.47 10.98 11.91
C SER A 27 -17.70 10.45 10.71
N TYR A 28 -16.37 10.60 10.75
CA TYR A 28 -15.48 9.97 9.79
C TYR A 28 -15.70 8.45 9.89
N PRO A 29 -16.26 7.81 8.85
CA PRO A 29 -16.49 6.38 8.90
C PRO A 29 -15.15 5.64 8.97
N PRO A 30 -15.11 4.43 9.54
CA PRO A 30 -13.94 3.57 9.41
C PRO A 30 -13.63 3.31 7.94
N ILE A 31 -12.38 3.46 7.54
CA ILE A 31 -11.87 3.08 6.22
C ILE A 31 -11.10 1.77 6.35
N VAL A 32 -11.42 0.80 5.52
CA VAL A 32 -10.62 -0.42 5.32
C VAL A 32 -9.94 -0.37 3.96
N PHE A 33 -8.62 -0.37 3.97
CA PHE A 33 -7.76 -0.37 2.80
C PHE A 33 -7.39 -1.82 2.40
N VAL A 34 -7.53 -2.14 1.11
CA VAL A 34 -7.35 -3.50 0.56
C VAL A 34 -6.29 -3.48 -0.54
N HIS A 35 -5.14 -4.12 -0.30
CA HIS A 35 -3.99 -4.10 -1.21
C HIS A 35 -4.18 -5.01 -2.44
N GLY A 36 -3.30 -4.86 -3.43
CA GLY A 36 -3.28 -5.62 -4.68
C GLY A 36 -2.67 -7.02 -4.59
N ASN A 37 -2.54 -7.66 -5.75
CA ASN A 37 -1.98 -9.00 -5.91
C ASN A 37 -0.49 -9.02 -5.52
N GLY A 38 -0.09 -9.86 -4.57
CA GLY A 38 1.30 -9.96 -4.11
C GLY A 38 1.77 -8.83 -3.18
N ASP A 39 0.92 -7.83 -2.93
CA ASP A 39 1.24 -6.65 -2.11
C ASP A 39 0.93 -6.89 -0.60
N SER A 40 1.07 -5.82 0.19
CA SER A 40 0.80 -5.80 1.64
C SER A 40 0.14 -4.48 2.05
N ALA A 41 -0.32 -4.39 3.30
CA ALA A 41 -0.90 -3.19 3.89
C ALA A 41 0.02 -1.97 3.79
N ALA A 42 1.35 -2.18 3.79
CA ALA A 42 2.34 -1.10 3.78
C ALA A 42 2.24 -0.14 2.59
N LEU A 43 1.68 -0.57 1.46
CA LEU A 43 1.48 0.32 0.32
C LEU A 43 0.55 1.50 0.67
N TRP A 44 -0.36 1.32 1.61
CA TRP A 44 -1.29 2.37 2.06
C TRP A 44 -0.68 3.41 3.01
N GLN A 45 0.57 3.23 3.47
CA GLN A 45 1.21 4.09 4.46
C GLN A 45 1.06 5.60 4.16
N THR A 46 1.44 6.04 2.96
CA THR A 46 1.37 7.47 2.60
C THR A 46 -0.06 7.96 2.44
N THR A 47 -0.97 7.10 1.96
CA THR A 47 -2.40 7.42 1.88
C THR A 47 -3.00 7.60 3.28
N VAL A 48 -2.73 6.70 4.22
CA VAL A 48 -3.14 6.80 5.63
C VAL A 48 -2.62 8.11 6.25
N TRP A 49 -1.34 8.42 6.06
CA TRP A 49 -0.77 9.67 6.56
C TRP A 49 -1.42 10.92 5.96
N ARG A 50 -1.81 10.89 4.69
CA ARG A 50 -2.56 12.02 4.08
C ARG A 50 -3.95 12.15 4.69
N PHE A 51 -4.65 11.05 4.96
CA PHE A 51 -5.94 11.08 5.69
C PHE A 51 -5.79 11.67 7.10
N GLU A 52 -4.80 11.19 7.88
CA GLU A 52 -4.50 11.71 9.22
C GLU A 52 -4.15 13.21 9.19
N SER A 53 -3.32 13.62 8.22
CA SER A 53 -2.91 15.03 8.04
C SER A 53 -4.08 15.94 7.71
N ASN A 54 -5.18 15.38 7.18
CA ASN A 54 -6.41 16.10 6.88
C ASN A 54 -7.50 15.92 7.97
N GLY A 55 -7.18 15.25 9.07
CA GLY A 55 -8.04 15.15 10.26
C GLY A 55 -8.87 13.87 10.38
N TRP A 56 -8.67 12.88 9.50
CA TRP A 56 -9.30 11.58 9.69
C TRP A 56 -8.67 10.88 10.91
N PRO A 57 -9.47 10.39 11.89
CA PRO A 57 -8.90 9.78 13.10
C PRO A 57 -8.13 8.50 12.78
N ARG A 58 -6.96 8.32 13.40
CA ARG A 58 -6.08 7.15 13.18
C ARG A 58 -6.80 5.85 13.50
N GLU A 59 -7.57 5.83 14.57
CA GLU A 59 -8.39 4.70 15.02
C GLU A 59 -9.56 4.35 14.09
N ARG A 60 -9.75 5.12 13.00
CA ARG A 60 -10.71 4.86 11.92
C ARG A 60 -10.03 4.40 10.63
N LEU A 61 -8.71 4.25 10.58
CA LEU A 61 -7.97 3.89 9.37
C LEU A 61 -7.34 2.51 9.53
N PHE A 62 -7.79 1.55 8.72
CA PHE A 62 -7.41 0.14 8.86
C PHE A 62 -6.85 -0.41 7.56
N ALA A 63 -5.68 -1.03 7.60
CA ALA A 63 -5.12 -1.79 6.49
C ALA A 63 -4.64 -3.14 7.01
N PHE A 64 -5.00 -4.22 6.32
CA PHE A 64 -4.67 -5.58 6.74
C PHE A 64 -3.89 -6.33 5.67
N ASP A 65 -2.99 -7.18 6.12
CA ASP A 65 -2.22 -8.07 5.25
C ASP A 65 -3.01 -9.35 4.95
N GLN A 66 -3.40 -9.53 3.70
CA GLN A 66 -3.93 -10.82 3.26
C GLN A 66 -2.80 -11.86 3.28
N PRO A 67 -2.91 -12.99 3.99
CA PRO A 67 -1.77 -13.89 4.23
C PRO A 67 -1.13 -14.46 2.96
N MET A 68 -1.96 -14.87 2.00
CA MET A 68 -1.55 -15.34 0.67
C MET A 68 -2.07 -14.34 -0.37
N PRO A 69 -1.30 -13.28 -0.67
CA PRO A 69 -1.80 -12.16 -1.46
C PRO A 69 -1.84 -12.44 -2.97
N LEU A 70 -1.31 -13.59 -3.41
CA LEU A 70 -1.28 -13.98 -4.82
C LEU A 70 -2.55 -14.73 -5.23
N ALA A 71 -3.08 -14.39 -6.40
CA ALA A 71 -4.19 -15.05 -7.08
C ALA A 71 -3.81 -16.43 -7.62
N ARG A 72 -4.72 -17.39 -7.57
CA ARG A 72 -4.54 -18.69 -8.25
C ARG A 72 -4.45 -18.50 -9.77
N ASP A 73 -3.72 -19.39 -10.44
CA ASP A 73 -3.65 -19.42 -11.90
C ASP A 73 -5.02 -19.78 -12.51
N ASP A 74 -5.76 -20.67 -11.84
CA ASP A 74 -7.17 -21.00 -12.06
C ASP A 74 -7.88 -20.92 -10.70
N ASP A 75 -8.90 -20.07 -10.58
CA ASP A 75 -9.58 -19.83 -9.30
C ASP A 75 -10.24 -21.10 -8.72
N THR A 76 -10.64 -22.01 -9.61
CA THR A 76 -11.35 -23.25 -9.26
C THR A 76 -10.42 -24.38 -8.80
N VAL A 77 -9.11 -24.26 -9.05
CA VAL A 77 -8.10 -25.27 -8.71
C VAL A 77 -7.26 -24.79 -7.54
N ALA A 78 -7.25 -25.56 -6.45
CA ALA A 78 -6.42 -25.23 -5.29
C ALA A 78 -4.93 -25.12 -5.69
N GLN A 79 -4.28 -24.03 -5.28
CA GLN A 79 -2.87 -23.78 -5.56
C GLN A 79 -2.16 -23.30 -4.28
N PRO A 80 -1.19 -24.08 -3.74
CA PRO A 80 -0.45 -23.68 -2.56
C PRO A 80 0.22 -22.31 -2.70
N GLY A 81 0.19 -21.52 -1.62
CA GLY A 81 0.79 -20.18 -1.59
C GLY A 81 -0.06 -19.09 -2.24
N ARG A 82 -1.25 -19.44 -2.74
CA ARG A 82 -2.17 -18.54 -3.44
C ARG A 82 -3.58 -18.67 -2.90
N SER A 83 -4.37 -17.61 -3.03
CA SER A 83 -5.75 -17.55 -2.55
C SER A 83 -6.76 -17.46 -3.68
N SER A 84 -7.91 -18.09 -3.52
CA SER A 84 -9.06 -17.89 -4.40
C SER A 84 -9.77 -16.56 -4.14
N THR A 85 -10.67 -16.23 -5.05
CA THR A 85 -11.63 -15.13 -4.90
C THR A 85 -12.51 -15.30 -3.65
N ALA A 86 -12.91 -16.53 -3.33
CA ALA A 86 -13.73 -16.87 -2.17
C ALA A 86 -12.95 -16.71 -0.85
N GLU A 87 -11.71 -17.18 -0.78
CA GLU A 87 -10.83 -17.03 0.39
C GLU A 87 -10.54 -15.55 0.67
N SER A 88 -10.26 -14.77 -0.38
CA SER A 88 -10.02 -13.33 -0.26
C SER A 88 -11.26 -12.57 0.21
N MET A 89 -12.44 -12.93 -0.31
CA MET A 89 -13.72 -12.35 0.12
C MET A 89 -14.02 -12.67 1.60
N ALA A 90 -13.83 -13.93 2.02
CA ALA A 90 -14.04 -14.34 3.40
C ALA A 90 -13.10 -13.60 4.36
N PHE A 91 -11.83 -13.45 3.97
CA PHE A 91 -10.87 -12.64 4.72
C PHE A 91 -11.35 -11.19 4.87
N LEU A 92 -11.77 -10.53 3.79
CA LEU A 92 -12.26 -9.16 3.87
C LEU A 92 -13.52 -9.06 4.75
N ALA A 93 -14.46 -10.01 4.62
CA ALA A 93 -15.67 -10.04 5.44
C ALA A 93 -15.36 -10.10 6.95
N GLU A 94 -14.42 -10.96 7.35
CA GLU A 94 -13.96 -11.06 8.74
C GLU A 94 -13.36 -9.74 9.23
N ARG A 95 -12.52 -9.09 8.41
CA ARG A 95 -11.87 -7.82 8.76
C ARG A 95 -12.88 -6.68 8.88
N VAL A 96 -13.86 -6.60 7.98
CA VAL A 96 -14.94 -5.60 8.08
C VAL A 96 -15.75 -5.81 9.36
N ASP A 97 -16.11 -7.05 9.68
CA ASP A 97 -16.86 -7.35 10.91
C ASP A 97 -16.05 -7.01 12.18
N ALA A 98 -14.75 -7.25 12.17
CA ALA A 98 -13.86 -6.84 13.25
C ALA A 98 -13.81 -5.32 13.41
N VAL A 99 -13.69 -4.57 12.31
CA VAL A 99 -13.68 -3.10 12.32
C VAL A 99 -15.00 -2.52 12.80
N LEU A 100 -16.13 -3.05 12.35
CA LEU A 100 -17.45 -2.60 12.81
C LEU A 100 -17.61 -2.84 14.33
N ARG A 101 -17.22 -4.03 14.82
CA ARG A 101 -17.22 -4.32 16.26
C ARG A 101 -16.31 -3.40 17.06
N GLN A 102 -15.07 -3.17 16.58
CA GLN A 102 -14.09 -2.34 17.26
C GLN A 102 -14.54 -0.88 17.35
N THR A 103 -15.19 -0.37 16.32
CA THR A 103 -15.45 1.07 16.16
C THR A 103 -16.89 1.48 16.49
N GLY A 104 -17.79 0.51 16.68
CA GLY A 104 -19.23 0.72 16.87
C GLY A 104 -19.96 1.27 15.65
N ALA A 105 -19.30 1.39 14.50
CA ALA A 105 -19.92 1.85 13.27
C ALA A 105 -20.84 0.76 12.69
N THR A 106 -21.85 1.18 11.93
CA THR A 106 -22.75 0.28 11.20
C THR A 106 -22.28 0.00 9.78
N GLN A 107 -21.47 0.90 9.20
CA GLN A 107 -20.89 0.76 7.88
C GLN A 107 -19.43 1.22 7.85
N VAL A 108 -18.67 0.67 6.90
CA VAL A 108 -17.31 1.10 6.56
C VAL A 108 -17.25 1.76 5.18
N VAL A 109 -16.11 2.40 4.90
CA VAL A 109 -15.64 2.72 3.55
C VAL A 109 -14.61 1.69 3.15
N LEU A 110 -14.66 1.19 1.91
CA LEU A 110 -13.66 0.28 1.37
C LEU A 110 -12.85 0.97 0.27
N ILE A 111 -11.52 0.91 0.36
CA ILE A 111 -10.62 1.49 -0.64
C ILE A 111 -9.67 0.38 -1.12
N GLY A 112 -9.70 0.05 -2.39
CA GLY A 112 -8.93 -1.05 -2.96
C GLY A 112 -8.04 -0.62 -4.12
N ASN A 113 -6.85 -1.23 -4.21
CA ASN A 113 -5.99 -1.15 -5.39
C ASN A 113 -5.97 -2.49 -6.12
N SER A 114 -5.97 -2.47 -7.45
CA SER A 114 -5.73 -3.67 -8.27
C SER A 114 -6.69 -4.82 -7.88
N ARG A 115 -6.15 -6.04 -7.68
CA ARG A 115 -6.86 -7.22 -7.16
C ARG A 115 -7.75 -6.93 -5.95
N GLY A 116 -7.30 -6.08 -5.01
CA GLY A 116 -8.07 -5.73 -3.83
C GLY A 116 -9.43 -5.11 -4.16
N GLY A 117 -9.55 -4.45 -5.31
CA GLY A 117 -10.84 -3.98 -5.80
C GLY A 117 -11.79 -5.11 -6.19
N ASN A 118 -11.31 -6.22 -6.77
CA ASN A 118 -12.15 -7.38 -7.10
C ASN A 118 -12.57 -8.11 -5.82
N THR A 119 -11.70 -8.16 -4.81
CA THR A 119 -12.06 -8.64 -3.47
C THR A 119 -13.19 -7.79 -2.86
N ILE A 120 -13.10 -6.46 -2.95
CA ILE A 120 -14.17 -5.55 -2.48
C ILE A 120 -15.47 -5.78 -3.25
N ARG A 121 -15.42 -5.83 -4.59
CA ARG A 121 -16.60 -6.07 -5.44
C ARG A 121 -17.29 -7.39 -5.07
N ASN A 122 -16.51 -8.46 -4.91
CA ASN A 122 -17.01 -9.76 -4.49
C ASN A 122 -17.65 -9.71 -3.10
N TYR A 123 -17.00 -9.07 -2.13
CA TYR A 123 -17.54 -8.93 -0.78
C TYR A 123 -18.86 -8.14 -0.76
N VAL A 124 -18.93 -7.00 -1.47
CA VAL A 124 -20.15 -6.19 -1.49
C VAL A 124 -21.30 -6.94 -2.17
N GLN A 125 -21.04 -7.62 -3.28
CA GLN A 125 -22.07 -8.32 -4.04
C GLN A 125 -22.48 -9.66 -3.41
N ASN A 126 -21.53 -10.49 -3.00
CA ASN A 126 -21.74 -11.89 -2.62
C ASN A 126 -21.45 -12.16 -1.13
N GLY A 127 -20.60 -11.36 -0.49
CA GLY A 127 -20.14 -11.56 0.88
C GLY A 127 -20.96 -10.83 1.96
N GLY A 128 -22.14 -10.29 1.62
CA GLY A 128 -22.99 -9.54 2.53
C GLY A 128 -22.54 -8.10 2.80
N GLY A 129 -21.55 -7.59 2.04
CA GLY A 129 -21.02 -6.24 2.21
C GLY A 129 -22.01 -5.13 1.84
N ALA A 130 -23.04 -5.41 1.03
CA ALA A 130 -24.06 -4.42 0.66
C ALA A 130 -24.71 -3.69 1.85
N ALA A 131 -24.94 -4.39 2.97
CA ALA A 131 -25.50 -3.80 4.17
C ALA A 131 -24.47 -3.07 5.06
N LYS A 132 -23.17 -3.36 4.86
CA LYS A 132 -22.07 -2.98 5.76
C LYS A 132 -21.13 -1.94 5.14
N VAL A 133 -21.37 -1.50 3.91
CA VAL A 133 -20.47 -0.61 3.17
C VAL A 133 -21.24 0.61 2.69
N SER A 134 -20.71 1.80 3.00
CA SER A 134 -21.29 3.08 2.57
C SER A 134 -20.70 3.56 1.24
N HIS A 135 -19.38 3.37 1.07
CA HIS A 135 -18.64 3.80 -0.10
C HIS A 135 -17.58 2.78 -0.50
N VAL A 136 -17.32 2.72 -1.80
CA VAL A 136 -16.22 1.99 -2.39
C VAL A 136 -15.40 2.91 -3.29
N VAL A 137 -14.08 2.84 -3.16
CA VAL A 137 -13.12 3.51 -4.04
C VAL A 137 -12.15 2.47 -4.61
N LEU A 138 -12.08 2.37 -5.93
CA LEU A 138 -11.27 1.36 -6.64
C LEU A 138 -10.23 2.05 -7.52
N GLY A 139 -8.94 1.91 -7.21
CA GLY A 139 -7.87 2.40 -8.08
C GLY A 139 -7.25 1.28 -8.90
N GLY A 140 -7.21 1.44 -10.22
CA GLY A 140 -6.56 0.49 -11.14
C GLY A 140 -7.15 -0.92 -11.04
N ASN A 141 -8.42 -1.03 -10.65
CA ASN A 141 -9.05 -2.33 -10.47
C ASN A 141 -9.17 -3.05 -11.82
N PRO A 142 -8.80 -4.34 -11.93
CA PRO A 142 -9.03 -5.13 -13.14
C PRO A 142 -10.52 -5.55 -13.23
N ALA A 143 -11.41 -4.56 -13.30
CA ALA A 143 -12.86 -4.72 -13.25
C ALA A 143 -13.40 -5.56 -14.41
N HIS A 144 -12.82 -5.37 -15.58
CA HIS A 144 -13.12 -6.10 -16.80
C HIS A 144 -12.03 -7.12 -17.16
N GLY A 145 -11.14 -7.45 -16.21
CA GLY A 145 -9.97 -8.28 -16.43
C GLY A 145 -8.77 -7.52 -16.97
N ILE A 146 -7.66 -8.24 -17.16
CA ILE A 146 -6.41 -7.74 -17.76
C ILE A 146 -6.10 -8.47 -19.08
N TRP A 147 -6.92 -9.47 -19.41
CA TRP A 147 -7.02 -10.06 -20.74
C TRP A 147 -8.43 -10.62 -20.98
N ASN A 148 -8.81 -10.71 -22.25
CA ASN A 148 -10.04 -11.30 -22.79
C ASN A 148 -9.67 -12.17 -24.00
N ILE A 149 -8.81 -13.16 -23.79
CA ILE A 149 -8.23 -14.00 -24.84
C ILE A 149 -8.82 -15.42 -24.73
N PRO A 150 -9.52 -15.94 -25.75
CA PRO A 150 -10.04 -17.31 -25.75
C PRO A 150 -8.92 -18.34 -25.51
N GLY A 151 -9.16 -19.30 -24.62
CA GLY A 151 -8.22 -20.38 -24.29
C GLY A 151 -7.01 -19.97 -23.43
N TYR A 152 -6.91 -18.72 -22.99
CA TYR A 152 -5.80 -18.26 -22.15
C TYR A 152 -6.23 -18.04 -20.70
N LEU A 153 -5.91 -19.03 -19.84
CA LEU A 153 -6.15 -19.00 -18.38
C LEU A 153 -7.57 -18.50 -18.05
N GLU A 154 -8.58 -19.09 -18.68
CA GLU A 154 -9.92 -18.49 -18.71
C GLU A 154 -10.57 -18.38 -17.33
N GLN A 155 -10.30 -19.32 -16.40
CA GLN A 155 -10.83 -19.29 -15.03
C GLN A 155 -9.92 -18.55 -14.04
N ASN A 156 -8.89 -17.86 -14.50
CA ASN A 156 -8.15 -16.91 -13.67
C ASN A 156 -9.04 -15.73 -13.30
N GLU A 157 -8.97 -15.22 -12.06
CA GLU A 157 -9.80 -14.08 -11.63
C GLU A 157 -9.52 -12.77 -12.40
N PHE A 158 -8.40 -12.67 -13.13
CA PHE A 158 -8.07 -11.53 -14.00
C PHE A 158 -8.47 -11.73 -15.46
N SER A 159 -9.03 -12.89 -15.82
CA SER A 159 -9.57 -13.14 -17.15
C SER A 159 -10.98 -12.58 -17.24
N ALA A 160 -11.24 -11.72 -18.22
CA ALA A 160 -12.59 -11.22 -18.53
C ALA A 160 -13.59 -12.34 -18.82
N ARG A 161 -13.09 -13.53 -19.20
CA ARG A 161 -13.87 -14.74 -19.52
C ARG A 161 -14.12 -15.63 -18.30
N SER A 162 -13.55 -15.31 -17.15
CA SER A 162 -13.74 -16.11 -15.94
C SER A 162 -15.19 -16.08 -15.50
N SER A 163 -15.64 -17.20 -14.91
CA SER A 163 -16.95 -17.26 -14.26
C SER A 163 -17.11 -16.17 -13.20
N PHE A 164 -16.02 -15.90 -12.47
CA PHE A 164 -15.93 -14.83 -11.48
C PHE A 164 -16.20 -13.43 -12.05
N LEU A 165 -15.44 -12.96 -13.05
CA LEU A 165 -15.64 -11.61 -13.60
C LEU A 165 -16.94 -11.49 -14.38
N THR A 166 -17.37 -12.56 -15.06
CA THR A 166 -18.69 -12.60 -15.72
C THR A 166 -19.81 -12.36 -14.70
N GLN A 167 -19.75 -12.99 -13.53
CA GLN A 167 -20.73 -12.80 -12.45
C GLN A 167 -20.65 -11.38 -11.85
N LEU A 168 -19.45 -10.85 -11.60
CA LEU A 168 -19.28 -9.51 -11.04
C LEU A 168 -19.77 -8.41 -11.97
N ASN A 169 -19.61 -8.58 -13.29
CA ASN A 169 -20.01 -7.58 -14.30
C ASN A 169 -21.47 -7.75 -14.77
N ALA A 170 -22.18 -8.80 -14.33
CA ALA A 170 -23.59 -8.96 -14.64
C ALA A 170 -24.41 -7.75 -14.11
N PRO A 171 -25.38 -7.21 -14.87
CA PRO A 171 -26.20 -6.08 -14.43
C PRO A 171 -26.85 -6.28 -13.06
N LYS A 172 -26.77 -5.27 -12.18
CA LYS A 172 -27.39 -5.27 -10.83
C LYS A 172 -28.80 -4.67 -10.80
N GLY A 173 -29.34 -4.32 -11.97
CA GLY A 173 -30.66 -3.75 -12.15
C GLY A 173 -30.95 -3.41 -13.61
N ALA A 174 -32.14 -2.90 -13.89
CA ALA A 174 -32.61 -2.61 -15.25
C ALA A 174 -31.76 -1.56 -16.00
N ASN A 175 -31.02 -0.71 -15.29
CA ASN A 175 -30.19 0.34 -15.87
C ASN A 175 -28.85 -0.16 -16.42
N GLY A 176 -28.55 -1.45 -16.24
CA GLY A 176 -27.29 -2.06 -16.68
C GLY A 176 -26.11 -1.79 -15.76
N ASP A 177 -26.32 -1.21 -14.58
CA ASP A 177 -25.23 -0.88 -13.65
C ASP A 177 -24.50 -2.13 -13.18
N GLU A 178 -23.18 -2.04 -13.08
CA GLU A 178 -22.31 -3.13 -12.62
C GLU A 178 -22.08 -3.08 -11.11
N VAL A 179 -22.45 -1.96 -10.48
CA VAL A 179 -22.23 -1.69 -9.07
C VAL A 179 -23.46 -2.03 -8.23
N THR A 180 -23.24 -2.52 -7.01
CA THR A 180 -24.34 -2.89 -6.09
C THR A 180 -25.13 -1.65 -5.65
N PRO A 181 -26.48 -1.65 -5.80
CA PRO A 181 -27.32 -0.55 -5.36
C PRO A 181 -27.17 -0.21 -3.87
N GLY A 182 -27.34 1.07 -3.52
CA GLY A 182 -27.26 1.56 -2.14
C GLY A 182 -25.84 1.90 -1.65
N VAL A 183 -24.80 1.41 -2.33
CA VAL A 183 -23.39 1.76 -2.07
C VAL A 183 -22.95 2.82 -3.07
N ARG A 184 -22.15 3.80 -2.63
CA ARG A 184 -21.57 4.82 -3.53
C ARG A 184 -20.22 4.35 -4.07
N TRP A 185 -20.02 4.43 -5.39
CA TRP A 185 -18.81 3.91 -6.04
C TRP A 185 -18.01 4.99 -6.77
N LEU A 186 -16.70 4.96 -6.56
CA LEU A 186 -15.71 5.71 -7.31
C LEU A 186 -14.70 4.72 -7.93
N THR A 187 -14.42 4.88 -9.22
CA THR A 187 -13.25 4.27 -9.85
C THR A 187 -12.23 5.35 -10.18
N LEU A 188 -10.97 5.04 -9.94
CA LEU A 188 -9.81 5.84 -10.29
C LEU A 188 -9.01 5.03 -11.30
N ARG A 189 -8.90 5.52 -12.52
CA ARG A 189 -8.12 4.85 -13.57
C ARG A 189 -7.03 5.75 -14.11
N SER A 190 -5.96 5.13 -14.58
CA SER A 190 -4.97 5.83 -15.40
C SER A 190 -5.63 6.31 -16.70
N ASP A 191 -5.08 7.37 -17.28
CA ASP A 191 -5.37 7.76 -18.66
C ASP A 191 -4.94 6.66 -19.64
N ASN A 192 -3.68 6.22 -19.57
CA ASN A 192 -3.11 5.18 -20.43
C ASN A 192 -1.85 4.46 -19.90
N ASN A 193 -1.36 4.79 -18.70
CA ASN A 193 -0.11 4.26 -18.16
C ASN A 193 -0.31 3.13 -17.12
N ASP A 194 -1.52 2.59 -16.98
CA ASP A 194 -1.76 1.40 -16.16
C ASP A 194 -1.28 0.16 -16.91
N LYS A 195 -0.25 -0.53 -16.43
CA LYS A 195 0.34 -1.69 -17.12
C LYS A 195 -0.63 -2.87 -17.36
N TYR A 196 -1.74 -2.97 -16.63
CA TYR A 196 -2.69 -4.08 -16.77
C TYR A 196 -3.95 -3.71 -17.56
N ALA A 197 -4.31 -2.42 -17.61
CA ALA A 197 -5.36 -1.90 -18.49
C ALA A 197 -4.72 -1.45 -19.82
N GLN A 198 -4.26 -2.41 -20.63
CA GLN A 198 -3.51 -2.15 -21.86
C GLN A 198 -4.08 -2.95 -23.03
N PRO A 199 -4.18 -2.36 -24.24
CA PRO A 199 -4.62 -3.08 -25.44
C PRO A 199 -3.60 -4.12 -25.91
N ASP A 200 -2.31 -3.92 -25.63
CA ASP A 200 -1.24 -4.84 -26.00
C ASP A 200 -0.82 -5.74 -24.82
N GLY A 201 -0.54 -7.00 -25.14
CA GLY A 201 -0.20 -8.05 -24.18
C GLY A 201 1.23 -8.04 -23.64
N VAL A 202 2.04 -6.99 -23.85
CA VAL A 202 3.41 -6.88 -23.28
C VAL A 202 3.45 -7.32 -21.81
N TRP A 203 2.55 -6.81 -20.98
CA TRP A 203 2.59 -7.01 -19.53
C TRP A 203 1.96 -8.32 -19.04
N ILE A 204 1.35 -9.08 -19.95
CA ILE A 204 0.91 -10.47 -19.71
C ILE A 204 1.88 -11.48 -20.35
N GLY A 205 3.06 -11.02 -20.79
CA GLY A 205 4.08 -11.87 -21.41
C GLY A 205 3.76 -12.29 -22.85
N ARG A 206 2.87 -11.55 -23.53
CA ARG A 206 2.44 -11.81 -24.91
C ARG A 206 2.50 -10.53 -25.76
N PRO A 207 3.70 -9.93 -25.94
CA PRO A 207 3.84 -8.68 -26.71
C PRO A 207 3.27 -8.83 -28.13
N GLY A 208 2.56 -7.82 -28.61
CA GLY A 208 1.91 -7.84 -29.92
C GLY A 208 0.58 -8.59 -29.97
N THR A 209 0.17 -9.25 -28.88
CA THR A 209 -1.14 -9.92 -28.79
C THR A 209 -2.17 -8.94 -28.22
N PRO A 210 -3.29 -8.68 -28.92
CA PRO A 210 -4.38 -7.89 -28.36
C PRO A 210 -4.93 -8.54 -27.09
N THR A 211 -4.97 -7.80 -25.99
CA THR A 211 -5.56 -8.28 -24.73
C THR A 211 -7.08 -8.28 -24.79
N GLY A 212 -7.69 -7.45 -25.64
CA GLY A 212 -9.12 -7.17 -25.62
C GLY A 212 -9.56 -6.29 -24.43
N ILE A 213 -8.62 -5.66 -23.72
CA ILE A 213 -8.83 -4.73 -22.61
C ILE A 213 -8.32 -3.35 -23.00
N GLY A 214 -9.14 -2.31 -22.81
CA GLY A 214 -8.76 -0.91 -23.04
C GLY A 214 -8.25 -0.22 -21.78
N PHE A 215 -7.77 1.02 -21.94
CA PHE A 215 -7.36 1.88 -20.82
C PHE A 215 -8.52 2.21 -19.86
N ASP A 216 -9.74 2.13 -20.35
CA ASP A 216 -10.99 2.30 -19.61
C ASP A 216 -11.46 1.04 -18.90
N GLY A 217 -10.77 -0.11 -19.05
CA GLY A 217 -11.12 -1.38 -18.40
C GLY A 217 -11.38 -1.33 -16.89
N PRO A 218 -10.75 -0.44 -16.09
CA PRO A 218 -11.08 -0.26 -14.68
C PRO A 218 -12.39 0.48 -14.38
N ALA A 219 -12.97 1.18 -15.36
CA ALA A 219 -14.23 1.91 -15.18
C ALA A 219 -15.40 0.93 -14.96
N LEU A 220 -16.38 1.34 -14.17
CA LEU A 220 -17.60 0.57 -13.90
C LEU A 220 -18.83 1.40 -14.20
N ARG A 221 -19.81 0.79 -14.87
CA ARG A 221 -21.13 1.40 -15.08
C ARG A 221 -21.86 1.55 -13.74
N GLY A 222 -22.41 2.74 -13.51
CA GLY A 222 -23.06 3.12 -12.24
C GLY A 222 -22.11 3.70 -11.18
N ALA A 223 -20.79 3.71 -11.44
CA ALA A 223 -19.82 4.42 -10.59
C ALA A 223 -19.53 5.84 -11.10
N ARG A 224 -19.04 6.72 -10.22
CA ARG A 224 -18.28 7.91 -10.63
C ARG A 224 -16.94 7.41 -11.16
N ASN A 225 -16.62 7.65 -12.43
CA ASN A 225 -15.36 7.22 -13.04
C ASN A 225 -14.45 8.44 -13.23
N VAL A 226 -13.27 8.44 -12.61
CA VAL A 226 -12.30 9.53 -12.72
C VAL A 226 -11.02 9.04 -13.38
N VAL A 227 -10.56 9.81 -14.36
CA VAL A 227 -9.30 9.57 -15.09
C VAL A 227 -8.21 10.41 -14.46
N LEU A 228 -7.12 9.77 -14.06
CA LEU A 228 -5.95 10.39 -13.48
C LEU A 228 -4.84 10.47 -14.54
N PRO A 229 -4.39 11.66 -14.94
CA PRO A 229 -3.36 11.79 -15.97
C PRO A 229 -2.02 11.18 -15.53
N ARG A 230 -1.36 10.45 -16.42
CA ARG A 230 0.02 9.95 -16.32
C ARG A 230 0.32 8.97 -15.18
N VAL A 231 -0.64 8.65 -14.32
CA VAL A 231 -0.43 7.74 -13.18
C VAL A 231 -0.25 6.32 -13.67
N ASP A 232 0.65 5.57 -13.06
CA ASP A 232 0.78 4.14 -13.28
C ASP A 232 -0.28 3.34 -12.51
N HIS A 233 -0.30 2.02 -12.73
CA HIS A 233 -1.29 1.11 -12.12
C HIS A 233 -1.38 1.22 -10.58
N ARG A 234 -0.26 1.38 -9.88
CA ARG A 234 -0.24 1.50 -8.42
C ARG A 234 -0.59 2.92 -7.99
N GLU A 235 -0.11 3.92 -8.72
CA GLU A 235 -0.40 5.33 -8.46
C GLU A 235 -1.89 5.69 -8.59
N THR A 236 -2.71 4.88 -9.28
CA THR A 236 -4.17 5.01 -9.26
C THR A 236 -4.79 4.97 -7.86
N SER A 237 -4.06 4.48 -6.84
CA SER A 237 -4.48 4.45 -5.44
C SER A 237 -3.54 5.19 -4.49
N PHE A 238 -2.24 5.24 -4.81
CA PHE A 238 -1.22 5.73 -3.87
C PHE A 238 -0.70 7.13 -4.19
N SER A 239 -1.05 7.69 -5.36
CA SER A 239 -0.63 9.04 -5.75
C SER A 239 -1.36 10.15 -4.98
N PRO A 240 -0.78 11.35 -4.89
CA PRO A 240 -1.50 12.53 -4.42
C PRO A 240 -2.81 12.77 -5.19
N ALA A 241 -2.83 12.61 -6.51
CA ALA A 241 -4.03 12.82 -7.32
C ALA A 241 -5.17 11.83 -6.94
N ALA A 242 -4.82 10.56 -6.72
CA ALA A 242 -5.77 9.56 -6.24
C ALA A 242 -6.31 9.91 -4.84
N PHE A 243 -5.46 10.37 -3.92
CA PHE A 243 -5.88 10.83 -2.60
C PHE A 243 -6.86 12.01 -2.70
N ALA A 244 -6.58 13.02 -3.52
CA ALA A 244 -7.46 14.18 -3.67
C ALA A 244 -8.85 13.79 -4.18
N ALA A 245 -8.92 12.97 -5.23
CA ALA A 245 -10.18 12.50 -5.79
C ALA A 245 -10.97 11.63 -4.80
N THR A 246 -10.27 10.76 -4.06
CA THR A 246 -10.86 9.95 -2.97
C THR A 246 -11.44 10.83 -1.88
N TRP A 247 -10.66 11.80 -1.39
CA TRP A 247 -11.08 12.70 -0.33
C TRP A 247 -12.32 13.51 -0.73
N GLU A 248 -12.32 14.10 -1.94
CA GLU A 248 -13.45 14.86 -2.46
C GLU A 248 -14.70 13.99 -2.59
N PHE A 249 -14.56 12.75 -3.05
CA PHE A 249 -15.68 11.81 -3.14
C PHE A 249 -16.28 11.45 -1.78
N LEU A 250 -15.45 11.30 -0.75
CA LEU A 250 -15.91 10.93 0.60
C LEU A 250 -16.47 12.11 1.39
N THR A 251 -15.99 13.32 1.14
CA THR A 251 -16.28 14.51 1.99
C THR A 251 -17.05 15.61 1.28
N GLY A 252 -17.14 15.57 -0.05
CA GLY A 252 -17.75 16.62 -0.87
C GLY A 252 -16.90 17.88 -1.06
N SER A 253 -15.64 17.90 -0.59
CA SER A 253 -14.75 19.07 -0.68
C SER A 253 -13.30 18.65 -0.89
N ALA A 254 -12.44 19.55 -1.37
CA ALA A 254 -11.02 19.26 -1.53
C ALA A 254 -10.32 19.02 -0.16
N PRO A 255 -9.24 18.22 -0.10
CA PRO A 255 -8.45 18.08 1.12
C PRO A 255 -7.83 19.43 1.51
N ARG A 256 -7.70 19.66 2.82
CA ARG A 256 -7.07 20.86 3.37
C ARG A 256 -5.58 20.94 3.01
N SER A 257 -4.91 19.80 2.88
CA SER A 257 -3.50 19.72 2.51
C SER A 257 -3.19 18.44 1.73
N MET A 258 -2.27 18.55 0.77
CA MET A 258 -1.68 17.39 0.08
C MET A 258 -0.41 16.88 0.76
N ALA A 259 0.17 17.68 1.67
CA ALA A 259 1.37 17.34 2.38
C ALA A 259 1.08 16.38 3.55
N ILE A 260 2.04 15.52 3.85
CA ILE A 260 2.03 14.71 5.07
C ILE A 260 2.58 15.58 6.20
N ALA A 261 1.72 15.99 7.13
CA ALA A 261 2.12 16.82 8.26
C ALA A 261 2.96 16.01 9.25
N ALA A 262 4.10 16.54 9.72
CA ALA A 262 4.94 15.82 10.67
C ALA A 262 4.34 15.80 12.09
N GLU A 263 4.56 14.70 12.80
CA GLU A 263 4.34 14.55 14.25
C GLU A 263 5.65 14.84 14.99
N SER A 264 5.57 15.41 16.19
CA SER A 264 6.74 15.65 17.04
C SER A 264 7.29 14.38 17.68
N SER A 265 6.46 13.33 17.80
CA SER A 265 6.82 12.03 18.34
C SER A 265 6.30 10.96 17.39
N VAL A 266 7.21 10.15 16.83
CA VAL A 266 6.87 9.10 15.88
C VAL A 266 7.10 7.74 16.51
N ARG A 267 6.07 6.87 16.44
CA ARG A 267 6.18 5.44 16.76
C ARG A 267 5.97 4.63 15.50
N LEU A 268 6.94 3.78 15.19
CA LEU A 268 6.88 2.88 14.04
C LEU A 268 6.65 1.45 14.52
N ASP A 269 5.74 0.79 13.85
CA ASP A 269 5.49 -0.63 13.97
C ASP A 269 5.05 -1.16 12.60
N GLY A 270 5.01 -2.47 12.49
CA GLY A 270 4.63 -3.16 11.27
C GLY A 270 5.01 -4.62 11.36
N ARG A 271 4.96 -5.29 10.22
CA ARG A 271 5.20 -6.73 10.12
C ARG A 271 6.58 -6.99 9.53
N LEU A 272 7.21 -8.08 9.94
CA LEU A 272 8.35 -8.66 9.25
C LEU A 272 7.87 -9.98 8.64
N THR A 273 7.80 -10.00 7.32
CA THR A 273 7.22 -11.11 6.55
C THR A 273 8.27 -11.80 5.69
N GLY A 274 8.08 -13.09 5.43
CA GLY A 274 8.99 -13.86 4.58
C GLY A 274 8.49 -14.09 3.17
N LEU A 275 9.10 -15.07 2.52
CA LEU A 275 8.82 -15.55 1.17
C LEU A 275 8.43 -17.03 1.22
N GLY A 276 7.69 -17.47 0.20
CA GLY A 276 7.22 -18.85 0.07
C GLY A 276 6.01 -19.15 0.94
N LEU A 277 5.58 -20.41 0.89
CA LEU A 277 4.43 -20.90 1.65
C LEU A 277 4.71 -20.90 3.16
N VAL A 278 5.92 -21.27 3.54
CA VAL A 278 6.41 -21.28 4.93
C VAL A 278 7.64 -20.38 4.98
N SER A 279 7.51 -19.22 5.62
CA SER A 279 8.53 -18.17 5.58
C SER A 279 9.91 -18.63 6.06
N THR A 280 9.99 -19.61 6.96
CA THR A 280 11.24 -20.17 7.50
C THR A 280 11.83 -21.32 6.68
N ASP A 281 11.12 -21.80 5.65
CA ASP A 281 11.58 -22.90 4.79
C ASP A 281 11.85 -22.37 3.37
N PRO A 282 13.12 -22.26 2.94
CA PRO A 282 13.44 -21.80 1.60
C PRO A 282 12.98 -22.73 0.48
N ALA A 283 12.77 -24.03 0.75
CA ALA A 283 12.24 -24.96 -0.23
C ALA A 283 10.74 -24.72 -0.53
N SER A 284 10.03 -24.00 0.35
CA SER A 284 8.61 -23.71 0.22
C SER A 284 8.28 -22.62 -0.84
N GLY A 285 9.29 -22.11 -1.54
CA GLY A 285 9.16 -21.17 -2.66
C GLY A 285 9.78 -19.79 -2.39
N ASN A 286 9.81 -18.96 -3.43
CA ASN A 286 10.40 -17.61 -3.43
C ASN A 286 9.41 -16.56 -3.94
N PHE A 287 8.16 -16.66 -3.52
CA PHE A 287 7.08 -15.74 -3.88
C PHE A 287 6.63 -14.95 -2.65
N ALA A 288 6.00 -13.79 -2.87
CA ALA A 288 5.52 -12.95 -1.79
C ALA A 288 4.42 -13.67 -0.98
N SER A 289 4.62 -13.76 0.33
CA SER A 289 3.57 -14.04 1.30
C SER A 289 3.58 -12.96 2.38
N ASN A 290 2.46 -12.78 3.07
CA ASN A 290 2.40 -11.88 4.22
C ASN A 290 2.44 -12.64 5.56
N GLN A 291 3.06 -13.84 5.53
CA GLN A 291 3.25 -14.66 6.72
C GLN A 291 4.41 -14.13 7.58
N PRO A 292 4.32 -14.23 8.91
CA PRO A 292 5.42 -13.87 9.80
C PRO A 292 6.70 -14.65 9.47
N LEU A 293 7.84 -13.97 9.45
CA LEU A 293 9.15 -14.63 9.46
C LEU A 293 9.63 -14.77 10.91
N VAL A 294 9.09 -15.76 11.61
CA VAL A 294 9.37 -16.03 13.03
C VAL A 294 10.86 -16.33 13.22
N GLY A 295 11.46 -15.77 14.28
CA GLY A 295 12.87 -15.95 14.62
C GLY A 295 13.83 -15.08 13.81
N ALA A 296 13.36 -14.27 12.86
CA ALA A 296 14.19 -13.25 12.24
C ALA A 296 14.71 -12.26 13.28
N GLN A 297 15.95 -11.82 13.09
CA GLN A 297 16.58 -10.77 13.88
C GLN A 297 16.49 -9.45 13.10
N LEU A 298 15.99 -8.40 13.76
CA LEU A 298 15.97 -7.04 13.28
C LEU A 298 16.89 -6.17 14.14
N ALA A 299 17.68 -5.32 13.50
CA ALA A 299 18.33 -4.17 14.12
C ALA A 299 18.06 -2.91 13.30
N VAL A 300 17.73 -1.81 13.97
CA VAL A 300 17.47 -0.51 13.32
C VAL A 300 18.58 0.46 13.72
N TYR A 301 19.21 1.08 12.72
CA TYR A 301 20.28 2.06 12.91
C TYR A 301 19.86 3.40 12.30
N ALA A 302 20.12 4.49 13.00
CA ALA A 302 20.13 5.80 12.34
C ALA A 302 21.31 5.84 11.35
N VAL A 303 21.13 6.48 10.20
CA VAL A 303 22.18 6.60 9.19
C VAL A 303 22.36 8.03 8.71
N ASP A 304 23.57 8.34 8.27
CA ASP A 304 23.90 9.60 7.61
C ASP A 304 23.15 9.71 6.27
N PRO A 305 22.40 10.79 6.02
CA PRO A 305 21.56 10.92 4.82
C PRO A 305 22.36 11.03 3.51
N ALA A 306 23.62 11.46 3.57
CA ALA A 306 24.45 11.63 2.38
C ALA A 306 25.08 10.30 1.94
N THR A 307 25.50 9.48 2.90
CA THR A 307 26.35 8.30 2.71
C THR A 307 25.69 6.96 3.06
N GLY A 308 24.66 6.96 3.89
CA GLY A 308 24.04 5.74 4.44
C GLY A 308 24.85 5.08 5.55
N ALA A 309 25.93 5.72 6.03
CA ALA A 309 26.74 5.17 7.12
C ALA A 309 26.01 5.23 8.46
N ARG A 310 26.12 4.15 9.26
CA ARG A 310 25.51 4.06 10.59
C ARG A 310 26.01 5.16 11.52
N ILE A 311 25.08 5.77 12.25
CA ILE A 311 25.34 6.75 13.30
C ILE A 311 25.17 6.04 14.64
N GLY A 312 26.28 5.66 15.25
CA GLY A 312 26.31 5.04 16.58
C GLY A 312 25.80 3.60 16.63
N ALA A 313 25.41 3.17 17.83
CA ALA A 313 24.85 1.85 18.09
C ALA A 313 23.41 1.73 17.54
N PRO A 314 22.89 0.51 17.33
CA PRO A 314 21.50 0.35 16.88
C PRO A 314 20.52 0.96 17.88
N ALA A 315 19.57 1.72 17.35
CA ALA A 315 18.51 2.38 18.11
C ALA A 315 17.40 1.39 18.54
N TRP A 316 17.29 0.24 17.85
CA TRP A 316 16.31 -0.79 18.16
C TRP A 316 16.83 -2.17 17.77
N ARG A 317 16.42 -3.19 18.53
CA ARG A 317 16.63 -4.61 18.21
C ARG A 317 15.40 -5.42 18.55
N LYS A 318 15.06 -6.39 17.72
CA LYS A 318 13.92 -7.29 17.95
C LYS A 318 14.16 -8.66 17.34
N THR A 319 13.79 -9.71 18.07
CA THR A 319 13.54 -11.05 17.51
C THR A 319 12.06 -11.17 17.19
N ILE A 320 11.73 -11.58 15.99
CA ILE A 320 10.35 -11.65 15.50
C ILE A 320 9.62 -12.86 16.09
N GLY A 321 8.46 -12.60 16.69
CA GLY A 321 7.59 -13.61 17.28
C GLY A 321 6.55 -14.18 16.30
N PRO A 322 5.61 -15.01 16.80
CA PRO A 322 4.52 -15.60 16.01
C PRO A 322 3.53 -14.56 15.45
N ASP A 323 3.23 -13.51 16.22
CA ASP A 323 2.75 -12.28 15.60
C ASP A 323 3.99 -11.69 14.91
N GLY A 324 4.06 -11.53 13.60
CA GLY A 324 5.26 -10.99 12.96
C GLY A 324 5.60 -9.53 13.28
N ARG A 325 5.17 -8.92 14.39
CA ARG A 325 5.40 -7.49 14.65
C ARG A 325 6.81 -7.21 15.13
N TRP A 326 7.36 -6.09 14.66
CA TRP A 326 8.74 -5.71 14.97
C TRP A 326 8.87 -4.47 15.87
N GLY A 327 7.83 -3.66 15.98
CA GLY A 327 7.79 -2.49 16.86
C GLY A 327 7.23 -2.79 18.27
N PRO A 328 6.78 -1.76 19.00
CA PRO A 328 6.86 -0.34 18.64
C PRO A 328 8.27 0.25 18.83
N PHE A 329 8.78 0.93 17.81
CA PHE A 329 10.04 1.67 17.83
C PHE A 329 9.77 3.18 17.89
N ALA A 330 10.36 3.89 18.86
CA ALA A 330 10.31 5.35 18.93
C ALA A 330 11.36 5.95 17.98
N ALA A 331 10.91 6.51 16.85
CA ALA A 331 11.78 7.08 15.83
C ALA A 331 11.83 8.60 15.91
N ASP A 332 13.00 9.20 15.65
CA ASP A 332 13.10 10.62 15.28
C ASP A 332 12.56 10.80 13.84
N PRO A 333 11.60 11.73 13.62
CA PRO A 333 10.95 11.93 12.33
C PRO A 333 11.85 12.53 11.24
N ARG A 334 13.08 12.93 11.58
CA ARG A 334 14.02 13.59 10.66
C ARG A 334 15.19 12.71 10.24
N LEU A 335 15.40 11.59 10.93
CA LEU A 335 16.52 10.69 10.66
C LEU A 335 16.17 9.67 9.58
N PHE A 336 17.18 9.31 8.79
CA PHE A 336 17.14 8.17 7.89
C PHE A 336 17.50 6.92 8.70
N TYR A 337 16.93 5.78 8.30
CA TYR A 337 17.17 4.51 9.00
C TYR A 337 17.61 3.41 8.06
N GLU A 338 18.50 2.57 8.57
CA GLU A 338 18.79 1.24 8.05
C GLU A 338 18.10 0.20 8.93
N PHE A 339 17.35 -0.70 8.30
CA PHE A 339 16.78 -1.90 8.91
C PHE A 339 17.60 -3.10 8.45
N GLU A 340 18.48 -3.59 9.33
CA GLU A 340 19.27 -4.81 9.13
C GLU A 340 18.44 -6.02 9.56
N ILE A 341 18.19 -6.94 8.63
CA ILE A 341 17.38 -8.13 8.85
C ILE A 341 18.21 -9.38 8.57
N THR A 342 18.25 -10.32 9.52
CA THR A 342 18.91 -11.62 9.35
C THR A 342 17.96 -12.74 9.70
N ALA A 343 17.87 -13.75 8.82
CA ALA A 343 17.11 -14.96 9.05
C ALA A 343 17.71 -16.14 8.24
N PRO A 344 17.65 -17.38 8.74
CA PRO A 344 18.06 -18.56 7.97
C PRO A 344 17.33 -18.63 6.63
N GLY A 345 18.07 -18.94 5.55
CA GLY A 345 17.53 -19.03 4.20
C GLY A 345 17.29 -17.69 3.49
N TYR A 346 17.67 -16.56 4.11
CA TYR A 346 17.63 -15.23 3.51
C TYR A 346 19.04 -14.62 3.45
N ALA A 347 19.21 -13.63 2.59
CA ALA A 347 20.35 -12.72 2.68
C ALA A 347 20.19 -11.84 3.93
N THR A 348 21.30 -11.47 4.56
CA THR A 348 21.27 -10.31 5.46
C THR A 348 20.89 -9.10 4.63
N THR A 349 19.69 -8.58 4.86
CA THR A 349 19.08 -7.54 4.05
C THR A 349 19.17 -6.22 4.79
N HIS A 350 19.79 -5.23 4.17
CA HIS A 350 19.95 -3.88 4.70
C HIS A 350 18.97 -2.94 3.98
N VAL A 351 17.82 -2.65 4.59
CA VAL A 351 16.81 -1.75 3.99
C VAL A 351 17.03 -0.32 4.47
N TYR A 352 17.34 0.58 3.56
CA TYR A 352 17.50 2.02 3.83
C TYR A 352 16.23 2.75 3.44
N ARG A 353 15.73 3.60 4.34
CA ARG A 353 14.50 4.37 4.14
C ARG A 353 14.66 5.84 4.53
N SER A 354 13.94 6.68 3.79
CA SER A 354 13.72 8.08 4.11
C SER A 354 13.07 8.26 5.50
N PRO A 355 13.15 9.47 6.10
CA PRO A 355 12.55 9.73 7.39
C PRO A 355 11.03 9.50 7.40
N PHE A 356 10.50 9.16 8.57
CA PHE A 356 9.09 8.92 8.80
C PHE A 356 8.49 10.13 9.52
N PRO A 357 7.74 11.02 8.83
CA PRO A 357 7.22 12.24 9.44
C PRO A 357 6.10 11.96 10.45
N ARG A 358 5.46 10.77 10.40
CA ARG A 358 4.35 10.40 11.28
C ARG A 358 4.47 8.96 11.73
N SER A 359 3.81 8.65 12.84
CA SER A 359 3.66 7.28 13.33
C SER A 359 2.95 6.39 12.31
N SER A 360 3.28 5.10 12.30
CA SER A 360 2.65 4.12 11.42
C SER A 360 2.74 2.73 12.04
N GLU A 361 1.69 1.95 11.90
CA GLU A 361 1.64 0.54 12.33
C GLU A 361 1.74 -0.46 11.18
N ILE A 362 1.95 0.05 9.96
CA ILE A 362 1.97 -0.75 8.72
C ILE A 362 3.30 -0.59 7.98
N VAL A 363 4.40 -0.43 8.71
CA VAL A 363 5.74 -0.40 8.12
C VAL A 363 6.23 -1.84 7.93
N ASN A 364 5.85 -2.47 6.81
CA ASN A 364 6.23 -3.86 6.53
C ASN A 364 7.69 -3.96 6.06
N LEU A 365 8.38 -5.00 6.51
CA LEU A 365 9.75 -5.34 6.18
C LEU A 365 9.78 -6.76 5.61
N ARG A 366 10.52 -6.96 4.52
CA ARG A 366 10.67 -8.28 3.91
C ARG A 366 12.11 -8.47 3.45
N PRO A 367 12.89 -9.36 4.07
CA PRO A 367 14.24 -9.67 3.59
C PRO A 367 14.17 -10.40 2.25
N GLU A 368 15.23 -10.26 1.47
CA GLU A 368 15.36 -10.93 0.17
C GLU A 368 16.27 -12.15 0.25
N ARG A 369 16.21 -13.00 -0.78
CA ARG A 369 17.19 -14.06 -1.01
C ARG A 369 18.13 -13.64 -2.13
N LEU A 370 19.40 -14.04 -2.02
CA LEU A 370 20.31 -13.93 -3.16
C LEU A 370 19.80 -14.82 -4.30
N LEU A 371 19.69 -14.24 -5.49
CA LEU A 371 19.24 -14.98 -6.66
C LEU A 371 20.41 -15.74 -7.27
N PRO A 372 20.19 -16.89 -7.95
CA PRO A 372 21.25 -17.55 -8.71
C PRO A 372 21.91 -16.62 -9.74
N ALA A 373 21.15 -15.68 -10.29
CA ALA A 373 21.62 -14.66 -11.22
C ALA A 373 22.57 -13.64 -10.58
N ASP A 374 22.69 -13.59 -9.25
CA ASP A 374 23.51 -12.62 -8.53
C ASP A 374 24.92 -13.15 -8.17
N ARG A 375 25.24 -14.40 -8.50
CA ARG A 375 26.46 -15.10 -8.05
C ARG A 375 27.78 -14.43 -8.42
N ASP A 376 27.80 -13.64 -9.49
CA ASP A 376 28.95 -12.89 -10.00
C ASP A 376 29.10 -11.49 -9.37
N ALA A 377 28.06 -10.99 -8.68
CA ALA A 377 28.09 -9.66 -8.08
C ALA A 377 29.01 -9.64 -6.84
N LYS A 378 29.79 -8.56 -6.68
CA LYS A 378 30.58 -8.35 -5.46
C LYS A 378 29.75 -7.70 -4.35
N ALA A 379 28.83 -6.82 -4.73
CA ALA A 379 27.75 -6.34 -3.88
C ALA A 379 26.48 -6.12 -4.71
N ILE A 380 25.32 -6.12 -4.06
CA ILE A 380 24.01 -5.98 -4.71
C ILE A 380 23.24 -4.85 -4.03
N VAL A 381 22.70 -3.95 -4.85
CA VAL A 381 21.78 -2.89 -4.41
C VAL A 381 20.50 -2.99 -5.20
N VAL A 382 19.37 -3.10 -4.50
CA VAL A 382 18.03 -3.07 -5.07
C VAL A 382 17.42 -1.70 -4.78
N PHE A 383 17.08 -0.94 -5.81
CA PHE A 383 16.33 0.31 -5.69
C PHE A 383 14.86 0.03 -5.98
N THR A 384 13.98 0.24 -5.01
CA THR A 384 12.58 -0.19 -5.11
C THR A 384 11.59 0.94 -4.84
N ARG A 385 10.48 0.89 -5.58
CA ARG A 385 9.34 1.82 -5.54
C ARG A 385 8.06 1.04 -5.21
N PRO A 386 7.74 0.77 -3.93
CA PRO A 386 6.61 -0.08 -3.57
C PRO A 386 5.24 0.44 -4.03
N ARG A 387 5.07 1.76 -4.14
CA ARG A 387 3.79 2.44 -4.41
C ARG A 387 3.61 2.90 -5.86
N GLY A 388 4.44 2.38 -6.76
CA GLY A 388 4.41 2.77 -8.17
C GLY A 388 5.33 1.91 -9.04
N TYR A 389 5.49 2.30 -10.28
CA TYR A 389 6.46 1.73 -11.23
C TYR A 389 7.38 2.82 -11.77
N PHE A 390 8.60 2.45 -12.16
CA PHE A 390 9.51 3.37 -12.84
C PHE A 390 9.05 3.57 -14.29
N ASP A 391 8.98 4.82 -14.73
CA ASP A 391 8.69 5.20 -16.09
C ASP A 391 9.73 6.20 -16.60
N ALA A 392 10.60 5.75 -17.50
CA ALA A 392 11.69 6.56 -18.05
C ALA A 392 11.22 7.78 -18.86
N GLN A 393 9.95 7.83 -19.28
CA GLN A 393 9.37 8.96 -20.02
C GLN A 393 8.70 9.99 -19.11
N ARG A 394 8.34 9.58 -17.90
CA ARG A 394 7.63 10.42 -16.93
C ARG A 394 8.51 10.90 -15.79
N ASP A 395 9.40 10.05 -15.30
CA ASP A 395 10.07 10.20 -14.02
C ASP A 395 11.51 10.72 -14.18
N THR A 396 11.96 11.50 -13.20
CA THR A 396 13.37 11.81 -13.00
C THR A 396 13.93 10.82 -12.00
N MET A 397 14.81 9.92 -12.45
CA MET A 397 15.35 8.84 -11.62
C MET A 397 16.85 8.66 -11.82
N ARG A 398 17.56 8.29 -10.75
CA ARG A 398 18.97 7.91 -10.79
C ARG A 398 19.26 6.77 -9.82
N LEU A 399 20.19 5.90 -10.18
CA LEU A 399 20.79 4.93 -9.27
C LEU A 399 22.29 4.91 -9.50
N ASP A 400 23.06 5.19 -8.46
CA ASP A 400 24.52 5.26 -8.52
C ASP A 400 25.01 6.24 -9.61
N GLY A 401 24.32 7.38 -9.71
CA GLY A 401 24.58 8.43 -10.70
C GLY A 401 23.99 8.16 -12.10
N GLN A 402 23.58 6.93 -12.40
CA GLN A 402 23.04 6.54 -13.71
C GLN A 402 21.55 6.84 -13.84
N ALA A 403 21.16 7.54 -14.90
CA ALA A 403 19.75 7.86 -15.17
C ALA A 403 18.97 6.69 -15.78
N GLN A 404 19.65 5.79 -16.49
CA GLN A 404 19.07 4.55 -16.99
C GLN A 404 19.20 3.47 -15.92
N LEU A 405 18.09 3.14 -15.27
CA LEU A 405 18.09 2.14 -14.22
C LEU A 405 18.14 0.71 -14.81
N PRO A 406 18.94 -0.21 -14.23
CA PRO A 406 18.98 -1.60 -14.68
C PRO A 406 17.60 -2.28 -14.70
N GLY A 407 17.22 -2.84 -15.84
CA GLY A 407 15.96 -3.57 -16.02
C GLY A 407 14.71 -2.69 -16.20
N VAL A 408 14.82 -1.36 -16.07
CA VAL A 408 13.72 -0.45 -16.36
C VAL A 408 13.64 -0.21 -17.87
N PRO A 409 12.49 -0.48 -18.51
CA PRO A 409 12.33 -0.29 -19.95
C PRO A 409 12.33 1.20 -20.32
N PRO A 410 12.72 1.55 -21.56
CA PRO A 410 12.72 2.93 -22.01
C PRO A 410 11.32 3.52 -22.20
N ARG A 411 10.26 2.69 -22.19
CA ARG A 411 8.86 3.10 -22.35
C ARG A 411 7.95 2.27 -21.44
N GLY A 412 6.94 2.93 -20.88
CA GLY A 412 5.92 2.32 -20.03
C GLY A 412 6.38 2.04 -18.59
N SER A 413 5.40 1.81 -17.71
CA SER A 413 5.58 1.75 -16.27
C SER A 413 5.33 0.35 -15.68
N GLY A 414 6.21 -0.61 -16.01
CA GLY A 414 6.00 -2.02 -15.64
C GLY A 414 6.83 -2.57 -14.48
N VAL A 415 7.93 -1.89 -14.14
CA VAL A 415 8.97 -2.40 -13.23
C VAL A 415 9.07 -1.52 -11.99
N ALA A 416 8.95 -2.12 -10.81
CA ALA A 416 8.95 -1.40 -9.53
C ALA A 416 10.31 -1.46 -8.81
N SER A 417 11.28 -2.18 -9.36
CA SER A 417 12.59 -2.35 -8.73
C SER A 417 13.70 -2.46 -9.78
N ALA A 418 14.81 -1.77 -9.56
CA ALA A 418 16.03 -1.91 -10.34
C ALA A 418 17.12 -2.58 -9.49
N ARG A 419 17.76 -3.62 -10.03
CA ARG A 419 18.83 -4.36 -9.34
C ARG A 419 20.18 -4.03 -9.94
N LEU A 420 21.02 -3.35 -9.15
CA LEU A 420 22.39 -2.99 -9.50
C LEU A 420 23.37 -4.03 -8.94
N LYS A 421 24.19 -4.60 -9.82
CA LYS A 421 25.38 -5.38 -9.44
C LYS A 421 26.58 -4.45 -9.38
N VAL A 422 27.28 -4.44 -8.25
CA VAL A 422 28.48 -3.63 -8.04
C VAL A 422 29.71 -4.51 -8.20
N GLY A 423 30.70 -4.01 -8.96
CA GLY A 423 31.93 -4.74 -9.32
C GLY A 423 33.03 -4.77 -8.25
N THR A 424 32.76 -4.24 -7.06
CA THR A 424 33.69 -4.23 -5.92
C THR A 424 32.98 -4.65 -4.63
N ASP A 425 33.70 -5.34 -3.76
CA ASP A 425 33.28 -5.71 -2.39
C ASP A 425 33.72 -4.67 -1.35
N ALA A 426 34.51 -3.67 -1.75
CA ALA A 426 34.79 -2.51 -0.92
C ALA A 426 33.48 -1.78 -0.62
N GLN A 427 33.19 -1.61 0.68
CA GLN A 427 32.01 -0.91 1.12
C GLN A 427 32.06 0.55 0.67
N ARG A 428 31.00 1.01 0.03
CA ARG A 428 30.83 2.39 -0.42
C ARG A 428 29.36 2.78 -0.43
N SER A 429 29.09 4.07 -0.48
CA SER A 429 27.74 4.59 -0.66
C SER A 429 27.24 4.36 -2.09
N VAL A 430 25.95 4.04 -2.20
CA VAL A 430 25.14 4.06 -3.42
C VAL A 430 23.90 4.90 -3.14
N VAL A 431 23.50 5.71 -4.11
CA VAL A 431 22.39 6.65 -3.99
C VAL A 431 21.32 6.32 -5.01
N GLY A 432 20.07 6.19 -4.55
CA GLY A 432 18.87 6.15 -5.38
C GLY A 432 18.13 7.48 -5.29
N GLU A 433 17.71 8.01 -6.43
CA GLU A 433 16.92 9.24 -6.55
C GLU A 433 15.68 8.98 -7.41
N PHE A 434 14.53 9.46 -6.97
CA PHE A 434 13.28 9.39 -7.72
C PHE A 434 12.41 10.61 -7.41
N ASN A 435 12.12 11.42 -8.42
CA ASN A 435 11.21 12.57 -8.34
C ASN A 435 11.38 13.45 -7.08
N GLY A 436 12.64 13.67 -6.65
CA GLY A 436 13.00 14.49 -5.50
C GLY A 436 13.24 13.74 -4.18
N GLU A 437 12.81 12.48 -4.06
CA GLU A 437 13.23 11.62 -2.97
C GLU A 437 14.64 11.06 -3.23
N ARG A 438 15.51 11.13 -2.23
CA ARG A 438 16.90 10.65 -2.30
C ARG A 438 17.21 9.76 -1.11
N ILE A 439 17.73 8.56 -1.37
CA ILE A 439 18.13 7.61 -0.33
C ILE A 439 19.57 7.17 -0.60
N ALA A 440 20.43 7.28 0.41
CA ALA A 440 21.78 6.72 0.38
C ALA A 440 21.85 5.47 1.25
N GLY A 441 22.56 4.45 0.78
CA GLY A 441 22.86 3.24 1.54
C GLY A 441 24.25 2.71 1.21
N LEU A 442 24.83 1.96 2.14
CA LEU A 442 26.13 1.31 1.93
C LEU A 442 25.96 0.00 1.18
N THR A 443 26.91 -0.31 0.30
CA THR A 443 27.08 -1.65 -0.26
C THR A 443 27.59 -2.62 0.80
N TRP A 444 27.17 -3.88 0.67
CA TRP A 444 27.61 -4.97 1.55
C TRP A 444 28.06 -6.17 0.70
N PRO A 445 29.08 -6.93 1.12
CA PRO A 445 29.63 -8.02 0.31
C PRO A 445 28.61 -9.14 0.06
N ALA A 446 28.26 -9.36 -1.20
CA ALA A 446 27.32 -10.42 -1.59
C ALA A 446 27.87 -11.82 -1.28
N ALA A 447 29.19 -12.01 -1.35
CA ALA A 447 29.88 -13.25 -0.99
C ALA A 447 29.70 -13.64 0.49
N GLN A 448 29.37 -12.68 1.37
CA GLN A 448 29.05 -12.92 2.77
C GLN A 448 27.55 -13.14 3.00
N GLY A 449 26.74 -13.17 1.94
CA GLY A 449 25.29 -13.34 2.04
C GLY A 449 24.52 -12.04 2.28
N HIS A 450 25.07 -10.88 1.94
CA HIS A 450 24.42 -9.58 2.18
C HIS A 450 23.84 -8.96 0.89
N LEU A 451 22.81 -8.13 1.04
CA LEU A 451 22.34 -7.22 0.00
C LEU A 451 21.73 -5.95 0.59
N SER A 452 21.69 -4.88 -0.20
CA SER A 452 21.11 -3.59 0.20
C SER A 452 19.82 -3.32 -0.57
N VAL A 453 18.84 -2.74 0.10
CA VAL A 453 17.60 -2.25 -0.50
C VAL A 453 17.48 -0.76 -0.20
N LEU A 454 17.37 0.07 -1.24
CA LEU A 454 17.00 1.48 -1.12
C LEU A 454 15.50 1.57 -1.42
N GLU A 455 14.67 1.75 -0.39
CA GLU A 455 13.21 1.70 -0.52
C GLU A 455 12.57 3.09 -0.44
N LEU A 456 12.01 3.52 -1.58
CA LEU A 456 11.29 4.78 -1.71
C LEU A 456 10.01 4.79 -0.89
N SER A 457 9.71 5.93 -0.27
CA SER A 457 8.53 6.13 0.55
C SER A 457 7.50 7.04 -0.11
N TYR A 458 7.89 8.06 -0.87
CA TYR A 458 7.05 9.22 -1.21
C TYR A 458 6.55 9.33 -2.65
#